data_AF-A0A7Z1GWZ8-F1
#
_entry.id   AF-A0A7Z1GWZ8-F1
#
_cell.length_a   1.000
_cell.length_b   1.000
_cell.length_c   1.000
_cell.angle_alpha   90.00
_cell.angle_beta   90.00
_cell.angle_gamma   90.00
#
_symmetry.space_group_name_H-M   'P 1'
#
loop_
_entity.id
_entity.type
_entity.pdbx_description
1 polymer ?
#
loop_
_entity_poly.entity_id
_entity_poly.type
_entity_poly.pdbx_seq_one_letter_code
_entity_poly.pdbx_strand_id
1 'polypeptide(L)' 'MNIPIPAETPDPNIDNPTLPPTEPQPIPEKEPPENEPPPVEEPPTTMPPVIV' A
#
# COMPACT_ATOMS: atom_id res chain seq x y z
N MET A 1 33.46 -36.22 -29.77
CA MET A 1 32.05 -36.57 -29.50
C MET A 1 31.22 -35.32 -29.68
N ASN A 2 30.19 -35.36 -30.52
CA ASN A 2 29.25 -34.26 -30.71
C ASN A 2 28.01 -34.58 -29.87
N ILE A 3 27.96 -34.10 -28.63
CA ILE A 3 26.79 -34.30 -27.78
C ILE A 3 25.70 -33.36 -28.29
N PRO A 4 24.49 -33.83 -28.65
CA PRO A 4 23.43 -32.95 -29.11
C PRO A 4 23.04 -31.98 -27.98
N ILE A 5 22.96 -30.70 -28.31
CA ILE A 5 22.48 -29.68 -27.37
C ILE A 5 20.96 -29.89 -27.22
N PRO A 6 20.43 -29.95 -25.99
CA PRO A 6 19.00 -30.00 -25.77
C PRO A 6 18.30 -28.82 -26.45
N ALA A 7 17.09 -29.04 -26.96
CA ALA A 7 16.26 -27.94 -27.43
C ALA A 7 15.92 -27.02 -26.24
N GLU A 8 15.96 -25.70 -26.46
CA GLU A 8 15.54 -24.75 -25.45
C GLU A 8 14.04 -24.87 -25.20
N THR A 9 13.66 -24.88 -23.93
CA THR A 9 12.26 -24.81 -23.52
C THR A 9 11.76 -23.38 -23.74
N PRO A 10 10.63 -23.16 -24.45
CA PRO A 10 10.06 -21.83 -24.61
C PRO A 10 9.82 -21.15 -23.25
N ASP A 11 10.18 -19.87 -23.13
CA ASP A 11 9.92 -19.11 -21.90
C ASP A 11 8.40 -18.81 -21.80
N PRO A 12 7.73 -19.22 -20.72
CA PRO A 12 6.29 -19.07 -20.56
C PRO A 12 5.82 -17.60 -20.52
N ASN A 13 6.72 -16.65 -20.25
CA ASN A 13 6.40 -15.23 -20.16
C ASN A 13 6.51 -14.49 -21.51
N ILE A 14 6.90 -15.16 -22.60
CA ILE A 14 7.05 -14.52 -23.93
C ILE A 14 5.68 -14.16 -24.53
N ASP A 15 4.74 -15.11 -24.51
CA ASP A 15 3.40 -14.92 -25.06
C ASP A 15 2.36 -14.51 -24.01
N ASN A 16 2.58 -14.92 -22.75
CA ASN A 16 1.66 -14.64 -21.65
C ASN A 16 2.44 -14.15 -20.42
N PRO A 17 2.85 -12.86 -20.40
CA PRO A 17 3.61 -12.32 -19.29
C PRO A 17 2.79 -12.37 -18.00
N THR A 18 3.44 -12.70 -16.89
CA THR A 18 2.82 -12.60 -15.58
C THR A 18 2.49 -11.14 -15.30
N LEU A 19 1.20 -10.81 -15.29
CA LEU A 19 0.73 -9.46 -14.95
C LEU A 19 0.66 -9.28 -13.44
N PRO A 20 0.94 -8.07 -12.92
CA PRO A 20 0.63 -7.76 -11.54
C PRO A 20 -0.90 -7.85 -11.33
N PRO A 21 -1.35 -8.09 -10.08
CA PRO A 21 -2.77 -8.05 -9.77
C PRO A 21 -3.38 -6.71 -10.18
N THR A 22 -4.54 -6.74 -10.83
CA THR A 22 -5.28 -5.55 -11.26
C THR A 22 -5.97 -4.82 -10.11
N GLU A 23 -6.21 -5.54 -9.02
CA GLU A 23 -6.87 -5.03 -7.84
C GLU A 23 -5.86 -4.72 -6.73
N PRO A 24 -6.06 -3.62 -5.98
CA PRO A 24 -5.29 -3.38 -4.77
C PRO A 24 -5.44 -4.54 -3.80
N GLN A 25 -4.37 -4.84 -3.06
CA GLN A 25 -4.48 -5.77 -1.95
C GLN A 25 -5.51 -5.26 -0.93
N PRO A 26 -6.30 -6.15 -0.31
CA PRO A 26 -7.24 -5.73 0.72
C PRO A 26 -6.49 -5.01 1.85
N ILE A 27 -7.07 -3.92 2.33
CA ILE A 27 -6.53 -3.16 3.45
C ILE A 27 -6.60 -4.09 4.67
N PRO A 28 -5.50 -4.34 5.40
CA PRO A 28 -5.57 -5.12 6.63
C PRO A 28 -6.57 -4.49 7.60
N GLU A 29 -7.42 -5.32 8.19
CA GLU A 29 -8.25 -4.89 9.32
C GLU A 29 -7.32 -4.47 10.45
N LYS A 30 -7.40 -3.18 10.81
CA LYS A 30 -6.74 -2.68 12.01
C LYS A 30 -7.76 -2.73 13.12
N GLU A 31 -7.37 -3.27 14.26
CA GLU A 31 -8.15 -3.10 15.47
C GLU A 31 -8.33 -1.59 15.74
N PRO A 32 -9.51 -1.16 16.21
CA PRO A 32 -9.66 0.18 16.73
C PRO A 32 -8.59 0.45 17.80
N PRO A 33 -8.14 1.70 17.96
CA PRO A 33 -7.30 2.06 19.10
C PRO A 33 -7.94 1.59 20.41
N GLU A 34 -7.16 0.98 21.31
CA GLU A 34 -7.66 0.50 22.61
C GLU A 34 -8.12 1.66 23.51
N ASN A 35 -7.61 2.87 23.25
CA ASN A 35 -7.87 4.05 24.05
C ASN A 35 -8.91 4.95 23.39
N GLU A 36 -9.79 5.52 24.21
CA GLU A 36 -10.69 6.58 23.76
C GLU A 36 -9.87 7.79 23.24
N PRO A 37 -10.32 8.44 22.15
CA PRO A 37 -9.68 9.67 21.69
C PRO A 37 -9.74 10.75 22.78
N PRO A 38 -8.77 11.68 22.81
CA PRO A 38 -8.84 12.80 23.73
C PRO A 38 -10.12 13.60 23.51
N PRO A 39 -10.64 14.29 24.55
CA PRO A 39 -11.75 15.22 24.38
C PRO A 39 -11.45 16.22 23.28
N VAL A 40 -12.46 16.51 22.45
CA VAL A 40 -12.36 17.60 21.48
C VAL A 40 -12.29 18.91 22.26
N GLU A 41 -11.18 19.63 22.16
CA GLU A 41 -11.07 20.98 22.73
C GLU A 41 -11.82 21.97 21.85
N GLU A 42 -12.65 22.81 22.48
CA GLU A 42 -13.27 23.92 21.77
C GLU A 42 -12.20 24.94 21.36
N PRO A 43 -12.32 25.55 20.18
CA PRO A 43 -11.43 26.63 19.79
C PRO A 43 -11.54 27.80 20.79
N PRO A 44 -10.45 28.56 21.02
CA PRO A 44 -10.50 29.71 21.91
C PRO A 44 -11.54 30.71 21.39
N THR A 45 -12.51 31.05 22.23
CA THR A 45 -13.52 32.09 21.95
C THR A 45 -13.00 33.50 22.21
N THR A 46 -11.83 33.60 22.84
CA THR A 46 -11.20 34.87 23.19
C THR A 46 -10.42 35.41 22.00
N MET A 47 -10.64 36.69 21.69
CA MET A 47 -9.86 37.37 20.67
C MET A 47 -8.42 37.53 21.17
N PRO A 48 -7.40 37.23 20.36
CA PRO A 48 -6.01 37.42 20.78
C PRO A 48 -5.75 38.90 21.11
N PRO A 49 -4.84 39.19 22.06
CA PRO A 49 -4.55 40.56 22.45
C PRO A 49 -4.01 41.35 21.26
N VAL A 50 -4.58 42.53 21.02
CA VAL A 50 -4.05 43.50 20.07
C VAL A 50 -2.87 44.21 20.74
N ILE A 51 -1.67 44.01 20.21
CA ILE A 51 -0.49 44.79 20.61
C ILE A 51 -0.65 46.19 19.99
N VAL A 52 -0.64 47.23 20.83
CA VAL A 52 -0.67 48.66 20.44
C VAL A 52 0.71 49.31 20.56
#